data_AF-A0AAV4K7E6-F1
#
_entry.id   AF-A0AAV4K7E6-F1
#
_cell.length_a   1.000
_cell.length_b   1.000
_cell.length_c   1.000
_cell.angle_alpha   90.00
_cell.angle_beta   90.00
_cell.angle_gamma   90.00
#
_symmetry.space_group_name_H-M   'P 1'
#
loop_
_entity.id
_entity.type
_entity.pdbx_description
1 polymer ?
#
loop_
_entity_poly.entity_id
_entity_poly.type
_entity_poly.pdbx_seq_one_letter_code
_entity_poly.pdbx_strand_id
1 'polypeptide(L)' 'MKIPPRAWTLALLAGLLWLGIGLFQKTGRGIAFGEALLSELPVTALVFVVALVVAAQRNR' A
#
# COMPACT_ATOMS: atom_id res chain seq x y z
N MET A 1 -20.73 6.24 -2.59
CA MET A 1 -20.43 4.87 -3.08
C MET A 1 -20.27 3.97 -1.87
N LYS A 2 -21.04 2.88 -1.74
CA LYS A 2 -20.81 1.89 -0.66
C LYS A 2 -19.61 1.04 -1.05
N ILE A 3 -18.47 1.27 -0.40
CA ILE A 3 -17.26 0.47 -0.64
C ILE A 3 -17.48 -0.90 0.00
N PRO A 4 -17.43 -1.99 -0.77
CA PRO A 4 -17.68 -3.32 -0.22
C PRO A 4 -16.53 -3.71 0.74
N PRO A 5 -16.80 -4.50 1.80
CA PRO A 5 -15.77 -4.90 2.78
C PRO A 5 -14.54 -5.55 2.12
N ARG A 6 -14.76 -6.36 1.07
CA ARG A 6 -13.71 -6.97 0.24
C ARG A 6 -12.75 -5.97 -0.41
N ALA A 7 -13.23 -4.79 -0.80
CA ALA A 7 -12.38 -3.77 -1.41
C ALA A 7 -11.43 -3.15 -0.39
N TRP A 8 -11.88 -3.00 0.86
CA TRP A 8 -11.02 -2.60 1.97
C TRP A 8 -9.94 -3.64 2.26
N THR A 9 -10.30 -4.92 2.30
CA THR A 9 -9.33 -6.01 2.53
C THR A 9 -8.28 -6.07 1.42
N LEU A 10 -8.71 -5.95 0.16
CA LEU A 10 -7.80 -5.93 -0.99
C LEU A 10 -6.86 -4.71 -0.97
N ALA A 11 -7.38 -3.52 -0.66
CA ALA A 11 -6.57 -2.32 -0.54
C ALA A 11 -5.54 -2.43 0.59
N LEU A 12 -5.95 -2.97 1.75
CA LEU A 12 -5.06 -3.24 2.88
C LEU A 12 -3.96 -4.24 2.52
N LEU A 13 -4.31 -5.35 1.89
CA LEU A 13 -3.34 -6.35 1.43
C LEU A 13 -2.36 -5.77 0.42
N ALA A 14 -2.84 -4.99 -0.55
CA ALA A 14 -2.00 -4.33 -1.55
C ALA A 14 -1.04 -3.32 -0.89
N GLY A 15 -1.53 -2.50 0.04
CA GLY A 15 -0.70 -1.55 0.78
C GLY A 15 0.36 -2.24 1.64
N LEU A 16 -0.01 -3.29 2.38
CA LEU A 16 0.92 -4.08 3.20
C LEU A 16 2.00 -4.76 2.34
N LEU A 17 1.60 -5.34 1.21
CA LEU A 17 2.53 -5.99 0.29
C LEU A 17 3.53 -4.97 -0.28
N TRP A 18 3.04 -3.80 -0.70
CA TRP A 18 3.87 -2.73 -1.23
C TRP A 18 4.87 -2.21 -0.19
N LEU A 19 4.39 -1.92 1.02
CA LEU A 19 5.23 -1.44 2.12
C LEU A 19 6.31 -2.47 2.50
N GLY A 20 5.97 -3.76 2.53
CA GLY A 20 6.93 -4.84 2.75
C GLY A 20 8.02 -4.89 1.67
N ILE A 21 7.63 -4.79 0.38
CA ILE A 21 8.57 -4.81 -0.74
C ILE A 21 9.47 -3.56 -0.73
N GLY A 22 8.89 -2.38 -0.52
CA GLY A 22 9.61 -1.11 -0.48
C GLY A 22 10.62 -1.05 0.66
N LEU A 23 10.21 -1.50 1.86
CA LEU A 23 11.12 -1.66 2.98
C LEU A 23 12.22 -2.67 2.67
N PHE A 24 11.90 -3.86 2.14
CA PHE A 24 12.92 -4.87 1.83
C PHE A 24 13.95 -4.35 0.83
N GLN A 25 13.52 -3.63 -0.21
CA GLN A 25 14.41 -3.00 -1.17
C GLN A 25 15.29 -1.91 -0.56
N LYS A 26 14.73 -1.01 0.26
CA LYS A 26 15.49 0.10 0.86
C LYS A 26 16.43 -0.36 1.96
N THR A 27 16.00 -1.33 2.76
CA THR A 27 16.84 -1.97 3.79
C THR A 27 17.99 -2.73 3.13
N GLY A 28 17.74 -3.41 2.00
CA GLY A 28 18.79 -4.03 1.18
C GLY A 28 19.77 -3.04 0.53
N ARG A 29 19.37 -1.77 0.37
CA ARG A 29 20.25 -0.67 -0.09
C ARG A 29 21.02 0.02 1.05
N GLY A 30 20.89 -0.47 2.29
CA GLY A 30 21.58 0.07 3.46
C GLY A 30 20.92 1.31 4.08
N ILE A 31 19.68 1.65 3.69
CA ILE A 31 18.93 2.76 4.29
C ILE A 31 18.40 2.33 5.66
N ALA A 32 18.49 3.22 6.65
CA ALA A 32 17.96 2.97 7.98
C ALA A 32 16.44 2.68 7.93
N PHE A 33 15.98 1.67 8.67
CA PHE A 33 14.59 1.22 8.63
C PHE A 33 13.57 2.35 8.86
N GLY A 34 13.87 3.27 9.79
CA GLY A 34 13.01 4.42 10.07
C GLY A 34 12.87 5.39 8.89
N GLU A 35 13.97 5.71 8.21
CA GLU A 35 13.97 6.56 7.01
C GLU A 35 13.33 5.84 5.82
N ALA A 36 13.57 4.54 5.68
CA ALA A 36 12.93 3.71 4.67
C ALA A 36 11.41 3.69 4.85
N LEU A 37 10.93 3.56 6.09
CA LEU A 37 9.50 3.57 6.43
C LEU A 37 8.86 4.94 6.15
N LEU A 38 9.49 6.02 6.63
CA LEU A 38 9.02 7.39 6.40
C LEU A 38 8.94 7.75 4.92
N SER A 39 9.88 7.27 4.12
CA SER A 39 9.90 7.51 2.68
C SER A 39 8.98 6.58 1.88
N GLU A 40 8.59 5.42 2.42
CA GLU A 40 7.62 4.49 1.81
C GLU A 40 6.16 4.82 2.18
N LEU A 41 5.91 5.47 3.32
CA LEU A 41 4.57 5.85 3.77
C LEU A 41 3.74 6.62 2.73
N PRO A 42 4.28 7.67 2.04
CA PRO A 42 3.51 8.42 1.05
C PRO A 42 3.11 7.56 -0.15
N VAL A 43 4.04 6.72 -0.64
CA VAL A 43 3.80 5.83 -1.78
C VAL A 43 2.80 4.73 -1.40
N THR A 44 2.93 4.17 -0.20
CA THR A 44 2.01 3.17 0.34
C THR A 44 0.60 3.72 0.46
N ALA A 45 0.44 4.97 0.93
CA ALA A 45 -0.84 5.64 0.99
C ALA A 45 -1.45 5.84 -0.41
N LEU A 46 -0.65 6.21 -1.40
CA LEU A 46 -1.06 6.31 -2.81
C LEU A 46 -1.53 4.96 -3.35
N VAL A 47 -0.74 3.90 -3.15
CA VAL A 47 -1.10 2.53 -3.56
C VAL A 47 -2.38 2.06 -2.90
N PHE A 48 -2.55 2.35 -1.60
CA PHE A 48 -3.77 2.03 -0.86
C PHE A 48 -5.00 2.72 -1.46
N VAL A 49 -4.93 4.03 -1.72
CA VAL A 49 -6.03 4.80 -2.31
C VAL A 49 -6.36 4.30 -3.72
N VAL A 50 -5.34 4.08 -4.56
CA VAL A 50 -5.54 3.56 -5.92
C VAL A 50 -6.17 2.16 -5.88
N ALA A 51 -5.66 1.26 -5.03
CA ALA A 51 -6.20 -0.08 -4.87
C ALA A 51 -7.65 -0.05 -4.38
N LEU A 52 -7.99 0.85 -3.45
CA LEU A 52 -9.35 1.05 -2.96
C LEU A 52 -10.29 1.52 -4.07
N VAL A 53 -9.87 2.50 -4.87
CA VAL A 53 -10.65 3.03 -6.01
C VAL A 53 -10.86 1.96 -7.07
N VAL A 54 -9.80 1.23 -7.45
CA VAL A 54 -9.88 0.15 -8.43
C VAL A 54 -10.78 -0.98 -7.93
N ALA A 55 -10.63 -1.40 -6.66
CA ALA A 55 -11.46 -2.44 -6.09
C ALA A 55 -12.93 -2.00 -5.93
N ALA A 56 -13.18 -0.73 -5.63
CA ALA A 56 -14.53 -0.18 -5.58
C ALA A 56 -15.19 -0.10 -6.96
N GLN A 57 -14.43 0.28 -8.00
CA GLN A 57 -14.92 0.39 -9.38
C GLN A 57 -15.12 -0.99 -10.04
N ARG A 58 -14.20 -1.93 -9.83
CA ARG A 58 -14.31 -3.30 -10.38
C ARG A 58 -15.50 -4.08 -9.82
N ASN A 59 -16.03 -3.64 -8.68
CA ASN A 59 -17.10 -4.30 -7.96
C ASN A 59 -18.46 -3.60 -8.13
N ARG A 60 -18.57 -2.71 -9.11
CA ARG A 60 -19.76 -1.99 -9.52
C ARG A 60 -20.32 -2.58 -10.79
#